data_AF-A0AAX2F0Y9-F1
#
_entry.id   AF-A0AAX2F0Y9-F1
#
_cell.length_a   1.000
_cell.length_b   1.000
_cell.length_c   1.000
_cell.angle_alpha   90.00
_cell.angle_beta   90.00
_cell.angle_gamma   90.00
#
_symmetry.space_group_name_H-M   'P 1'
#
loop_
_entity.id
_entity.type
_entity.pdbx_description
1 polymer ?
#
loop_
_entity_poly.entity_id
_entity_poly.type
_entity_poly.pdbx_seq_one_letter_code
_entity_poly.pdbx_strand_id
1 'polypeptide(L)'
;MAKGKSTCKLLKDIRQQIADANGISYQPKECHHRGDCAGTCPACEEEIRYLERELRTRKGNGFGMKVAGIAAGICATVIPMTAAAQGVKPDSTSNLPVRTAKKGDVKVVDLSDGCASPVVIRGMVIDSEDKEPLIGASILIDGTTKETVTNVDGQFALKVPSDTSLVVSSIGYNNKKVSVSSLLRSDNNVIMLKKLVLKGLFAVVTVSPNYDDVYGHRTYKPKSHKEKNKKKCK
;
A
#
# COMPACT_ATOMS: atom_id res chain seq x y z
N MET A 1 -10.85 19.38 -26.72
CA MET A 1 -11.56 18.74 -25.58
C MET A 1 -10.90 19.08 -24.23
N ALA A 2 -11.61 19.78 -23.34
CA ALA A 2 -11.08 20.30 -22.07
C ALA A 2 -10.89 19.28 -20.93
N LYS A 3 -11.26 18.01 -21.14
CA LYS A 3 -11.38 16.97 -20.09
C LYS A 3 -10.04 16.62 -19.42
N GLY A 4 -8.95 16.52 -20.18
CA GLY A 4 -7.63 16.22 -19.60
C GLY A 4 -7.07 17.36 -18.73
N LYS A 5 -7.35 18.62 -19.11
CA LYS A 5 -6.90 19.80 -18.35
C LYS A 5 -7.65 19.94 -17.03
N SER A 6 -8.95 19.65 -17.00
CA SER A 6 -9.72 19.63 -15.75
C SER A 6 -9.25 18.53 -14.80
N THR A 7 -8.95 17.33 -15.32
CA THR A 7 -8.39 16.24 -14.51
C THR A 7 -7.03 16.62 -13.93
N CYS A 8 -6.14 17.18 -14.75
CA CYS A 8 -4.83 17.62 -14.28
C CYS A 8 -4.93 18.70 -13.19
N LYS A 9 -5.86 19.65 -13.33
CA LYS A 9 -6.11 20.68 -12.32
C LYS A 9 -6.62 20.08 -11.01
N LEU A 10 -7.62 19.20 -11.08
CA LEU A 10 -8.15 18.51 -9.90
C LEU A 10 -7.07 17.72 -9.16
N LEU A 11 -6.21 16.99 -9.89
CA LEU A 11 -5.12 16.22 -9.29
C LEU A 11 -4.07 17.12 -8.61
N LYS A 12 -3.80 18.32 -9.14
CA LYS A 12 -2.92 19.29 -8.49
C LYS A 12 -3.54 19.86 -7.22
N ASP A 13 -4.83 20.15 -7.24
CA ASP A 13 -5.55 20.67 -6.06
C ASP A 13 -5.55 19.65 -4.92
N ILE A 14 -5.79 18.36 -5.22
CA ILE A 14 -5.72 17.27 -4.22
C ILE A 14 -4.30 17.17 -3.65
N ARG A 15 -3.26 17.24 -4.49
CA ARG A 15 -1.86 17.21 -4.05
C ARG A 15 -1.51 18.39 -3.15
N GLN A 16 -2.01 19.58 -3.48
CA GLN A 16 -1.84 20.77 -2.65
C GLN A 16 -2.49 20.59 -1.28
N GLN A 17 -3.73 20.09 -1.23
CA GLN A 17 -4.40 19.79 0.04
C GLN A 17 -3.61 18.79 0.90
N ILE A 18 -3.04 17.75 0.28
CA ILE A 18 -2.17 16.80 0.99
C ILE A 18 -0.93 17.51 1.52
N ALA A 19 -0.29 18.36 0.71
CA ALA A 19 0.92 19.07 1.12
C ALA A 19 0.64 20.02 2.29
N ASP A 20 -0.39 20.86 2.18
CA ASP A 20 -0.79 21.83 3.19
C ASP A 20 -1.16 21.14 4.51
N ALA A 21 -1.94 20.06 4.43
CA ALA A 21 -2.33 19.28 5.61
C ALA A 21 -1.14 18.62 6.33
N ASN A 22 -0.04 18.37 5.61
CA ASN A 22 1.17 17.78 6.17
C ASN A 22 2.28 18.81 6.41
N GLY A 23 2.03 20.11 6.19
CA GLY A 23 3.03 21.17 6.30
C GLY A 23 4.19 21.05 5.31
N ILE A 24 3.95 20.40 4.16
CA ILE A 24 4.92 20.20 3.09
C ILE A 24 4.89 21.41 2.17
N SER A 25 6.05 22.01 1.92
CA SER A 25 6.17 23.06 0.90
C SER A 25 6.00 22.43 -0.48
N TYR A 26 4.85 22.65 -1.10
CA TYR A 26 4.54 22.16 -2.45
C TYR A 26 4.19 23.33 -3.36
N GLN A 27 4.86 23.41 -4.51
CA GLN A 27 4.62 24.38 -5.56
C GLN A 27 4.46 23.63 -6.89
N PRO A 28 3.23 23.42 -7.37
CA PRO A 28 2.98 22.75 -8.65
C PRO A 28 3.55 23.55 -9.82
N LYS A 29 4.15 22.87 -10.81
CA LYS A 29 4.65 23.52 -12.04
C LYS A 29 3.47 23.93 -12.93
N GLU A 30 3.56 25.09 -13.58
CA GLU A 30 2.52 25.52 -14.53
C GLU A 30 2.46 24.65 -15.79
N CYS A 31 1.24 24.40 -16.28
CA CYS A 31 1.03 23.58 -17.48
C CYS A 31 1.14 24.43 -18.74
N HIS A 32 2.15 24.17 -19.56
CA HIS A 32 2.39 24.88 -20.82
C HIS A 32 1.83 24.12 -22.06
N HIS A 33 1.19 22.97 -21.85
CA HIS A 33 0.69 22.13 -22.95
C HIS A 33 -0.49 22.78 -23.70
N ARG A 34 -0.34 22.91 -25.02
CA ARG A 34 -1.38 23.45 -25.92
C ARG A 34 -2.05 22.28 -26.66
N GLY A 35 -3.38 22.34 -26.76
CA GLY A 35 -4.18 21.29 -27.38
C GLY A 35 -4.70 20.24 -26.39
N ASP A 36 -5.14 19.11 -26.95
CA ASP A 36 -5.77 18.02 -26.22
C ASP A 36 -4.73 17.19 -25.45
N CYS A 37 -5.12 16.70 -24.27
CA CYS A 37 -4.26 15.99 -23.34
C CYS A 37 -5.06 14.88 -22.64
N ALA A 38 -4.38 13.77 -22.32
CA ALA A 38 -4.99 12.62 -21.65
C ALA A 38 -5.11 12.76 -20.12
N GLY A 39 -4.45 13.75 -19.50
CA GLY A 39 -4.71 14.11 -18.09
C GLY A 39 -3.62 13.79 -17.06
N THR A 40 -2.41 13.41 -17.45
CA THR A 40 -1.21 13.32 -16.59
C THR A 40 0.04 13.58 -17.44
N CYS A 41 1.08 14.23 -16.90
CA CYS A 41 2.34 14.49 -17.62
C CYS A 41 3.57 14.11 -16.78
N PRO A 42 4.78 13.98 -17.39
CA PRO A 42 6.00 13.61 -16.65
C PRO A 42 6.33 14.54 -15.47
N ALA A 43 6.06 15.85 -15.59
CA ALA A 43 6.21 16.79 -14.49
C ALA A 43 5.27 16.48 -13.30
N CYS A 44 4.05 15.98 -13.56
CA CYS A 44 3.15 15.54 -12.50
C CYS A 44 3.67 14.30 -11.78
N GLU A 45 4.36 13.40 -12.48
CA GLU A 45 4.96 12.21 -11.83
C GLU A 45 6.14 12.60 -10.93
N GLU A 46 6.94 13.59 -11.33
CA GLU A 46 8.00 14.15 -10.48
C GLU A 46 7.43 14.79 -9.21
N GLU A 47 6.34 15.56 -9.35
CA GLU A 47 5.63 16.17 -8.22
C GLU A 47 5.08 15.11 -7.26
N ILE A 48 4.51 14.01 -7.77
CA ILE A 48 4.06 12.89 -6.93
C ILE A 48 5.25 12.26 -6.19
N ARG A 49 6.35 11.97 -6.89
CA ARG A 49 7.56 11.39 -6.26
C ARG A 49 8.14 12.30 -5.18
N TYR A 50 8.10 13.62 -5.37
CA TYR A 50 8.51 14.58 -4.35
C TYR A 50 7.62 14.52 -3.11
N LEU A 51 6.30 14.58 -3.30
CA LEU A 51 5.33 14.50 -2.20
C LEU A 51 5.41 13.18 -1.46
N GLU A 52 5.52 12.06 -2.17
CA GLU A 52 5.68 10.74 -1.57
C GLU A 52 6.97 10.64 -0.75
N ARG A 53 8.09 11.18 -1.25
CA ARG A 53 9.35 11.19 -0.50
C ARG A 53 9.24 12.03 0.76
N GLU A 54 8.69 13.23 0.66
CA GLU A 54 8.54 14.13 1.79
C GLU A 54 7.57 13.56 2.84
N LEU A 55 6.48 12.93 2.39
CA LEU A 55 5.57 12.19 3.27
C LEU A 55 6.25 10.98 3.91
N ARG A 56 7.10 10.24 3.19
CA ARG A 56 7.88 9.13 3.76
C ARG A 56 8.88 9.62 4.80
N THR A 57 9.59 10.72 4.53
CA THR A 57 10.50 11.35 5.50
C THR A 57 9.75 11.80 6.75
N ARG A 58 8.51 12.31 6.61
CA ARG A 58 7.66 12.70 7.75
C ARG A 58 7.02 11.50 8.46
N LYS A 59 6.68 10.44 7.73
CA LYS A 59 6.18 9.16 8.29
C LYS A 59 7.27 8.44 9.09
N GLY A 60 8.54 8.57 8.70
CA GLY A 60 9.71 8.10 9.46
C GLY A 60 9.97 8.86 10.77
N ASN A 61 9.46 10.08 10.90
CA ASN A 61 9.68 10.96 12.06
C ASN A 61 8.52 10.96 13.07
N GLY A 62 7.56 10.04 12.97
CA GLY A 62 6.57 9.78 14.02
C GLY A 62 5.44 10.80 14.17
N PHE A 63 5.20 11.66 13.17
CA PHE A 63 4.06 12.58 13.15
C PHE A 63 2.90 11.94 12.37
N GLY A 64 1.80 11.61 13.06
CA GLY A 64 0.66 10.90 12.47
C GLY A 64 -0.03 11.72 11.37
N MET A 65 -0.23 11.09 10.20
CA MET A 65 -0.99 11.65 9.08
C MET A 65 -2.45 11.87 9.52
N LYS A 66 -2.87 13.13 9.66
CA LYS A 66 -4.29 13.46 9.85
C LYS A 66 -4.99 13.42 8.50
N VAL A 67 -5.65 12.31 8.20
CA VAL A 67 -6.69 12.29 7.16
C VAL A 67 -7.85 13.14 7.69
N ALA A 68 -7.97 14.37 7.20
CA ALA A 68 -9.10 15.25 7.52
C ALA A 68 -10.36 14.71 6.83
N GLY A 69 -11.20 14.03 7.60
CA GLY A 69 -12.45 13.46 7.13
C GLY A 69 -13.30 12.97 8.30
N ILE A 70 -13.64 13.87 9.21
CA ILE A 70 -14.69 13.60 10.20
C ILE A 70 -15.77 14.66 10.00
N ALA A 71 -16.86 14.24 9.36
CA ALA A 71 -18.13 14.92 9.48
C ALA A 71 -18.61 14.74 10.93
N ALA A 72 -18.37 15.76 11.76
CA ALA A 72 -19.01 15.90 13.07
C ALA A 72 -19.81 17.21 13.04
N GLY A 73 -20.91 17.19 12.29
CA GLY A 73 -21.93 18.21 12.35
C GLY A 73 -23.15 17.63 13.04
N ILE A 74 -23.40 18.06 14.28
CA ILE A 74 -24.69 18.44 14.88
C ILE A 74 -24.54 18.32 16.41
N CYS A 75 -24.63 19.49 17.04
CA CYS A 75 -25.10 19.85 18.39
C CYS A 75 -24.28 21.08 18.79
N ALA A 76 -24.82 22.28 18.57
CA ALA A 76 -25.59 23.03 19.58
C ALA A 76 -24.68 23.40 20.77
N THR A 77 -24.50 24.64 21.20
CA THR A 77 -25.22 25.90 21.06
C THR A 77 -24.34 26.91 21.85
N VAL A 78 -24.23 28.15 21.37
CA VAL A 78 -23.83 29.37 22.11
C VAL A 78 -22.84 29.28 23.31
N ILE A 79 -21.58 29.69 23.13
CA ILE A 79 -20.78 30.43 24.17
C ILE A 79 -19.80 31.40 23.46
N PRO A 80 -19.64 32.66 23.92
CA PRO A 80 -18.75 33.66 23.32
C PRO A 80 -17.28 33.58 23.80
N MET A 81 -16.43 34.24 23.02
CA MET A 81 -15.02 34.63 23.18
C MET A 81 -14.31 34.37 24.52
N THR A 82 -13.12 33.77 24.46
CA THR A 82 -11.86 34.38 24.96
C THR A 82 -10.65 33.70 24.35
N ALA A 83 -9.76 34.50 23.79
CA ALA A 83 -8.41 34.10 23.41
C ALA A 83 -7.57 33.83 24.67
N ALA A 84 -6.82 32.74 24.66
CA ALA A 84 -5.57 32.61 25.42
C ALA A 84 -4.70 31.56 24.72
N ALA A 85 -3.72 32.04 23.97
CA ALA A 85 -2.55 31.27 23.64
C ALA A 85 -1.76 31.02 24.93
N GLN A 86 -1.49 29.77 25.27
CA GLN A 86 -0.39 29.43 26.17
C GLN A 86 0.35 28.22 25.62
N GLY A 87 1.60 28.47 25.24
CA GLY A 87 2.54 27.47 24.77
C GLY A 87 2.94 26.51 25.88
N VAL A 88 3.30 25.30 25.48
CA VAL A 88 3.95 24.32 26.35
C VAL A 88 5.30 23.97 25.73
N LYS A 89 6.34 24.12 26.56
CA LYS A 89 7.77 23.95 26.29
C LYS A 89 8.11 22.53 25.82
N PRO A 90 9.17 22.35 25.01
CA PRO A 90 9.73 21.04 24.73
C PRO A 90 10.92 20.79 25.67
N ASP A 91 10.77 19.88 26.63
CA ASP A 91 11.93 19.23 27.25
C ASP A 91 11.56 17.78 27.55
N SER A 92 12.23 16.85 26.88
CA SER A 92 12.69 15.57 27.45
C SER A 92 13.39 14.75 26.37
N THR A 93 14.71 14.75 26.44
CA THR A 93 15.55 13.62 26.02
C THR A 93 15.18 12.40 26.85
N SER A 94 14.72 11.33 26.21
CA SER A 94 14.87 9.96 26.72
C SER A 94 14.76 8.97 25.56
N ASN A 95 15.83 8.21 25.34
CA ASN A 95 15.85 7.06 24.45
C ASN A 95 15.01 5.93 25.04
N LEU A 96 13.99 5.41 24.32
CA LEU A 96 13.57 3.98 24.24
C LEU A 96 12.26 3.82 23.44
N PRO A 97 11.80 2.57 23.18
CA PRO A 97 12.10 1.64 22.10
C PRO A 97 11.06 1.71 20.95
N VAL A 98 11.20 0.84 19.95
CA VAL A 98 10.21 0.50 18.91
C VAL A 98 8.77 0.70 19.41
N ARG A 99 8.07 1.71 18.88
CA ARG A 99 6.68 2.01 19.25
C ARG A 99 5.77 0.86 18.78
N THR A 100 5.44 -0.02 19.72
CA THR A 100 4.36 -1.00 19.60
C THR A 100 3.01 -0.28 19.48
N ALA A 101 2.10 -0.96 18.77
CA ALA A 101 0.86 -0.46 18.19
C ALA A 101 -0.06 0.33 19.15
N LYS A 102 -0.64 1.41 18.64
CA LYS A 102 -1.85 2.02 19.24
C LYS A 102 -3.01 1.03 19.04
N LYS A 103 -3.43 0.38 20.13
CA LYS A 103 -4.42 -0.71 20.26
C LYS A 103 -5.88 -0.37 19.83
N GLY A 104 -6.13 0.71 19.07
CA GLY A 104 -7.44 1.37 19.00
C GLY A 104 -8.34 1.13 17.78
N ASP A 105 -7.82 1.14 16.54
CA ASP A 105 -8.70 1.35 15.36
C ASP A 105 -8.76 0.21 14.33
N VAL A 106 -8.15 -0.96 14.62
CA VAL A 106 -8.21 -2.09 13.66
C VAL A 106 -9.54 -2.82 13.80
N LYS A 107 -10.38 -2.75 12.75
CA LYS A 107 -11.65 -3.48 12.64
C LYS A 107 -11.42 -4.98 12.76
N VAL A 108 -12.18 -5.61 13.67
CA VAL A 108 -12.14 -7.07 13.86
C VAL A 108 -13.04 -7.73 12.83
N VAL A 109 -12.47 -8.59 11.99
CA VAL A 109 -13.23 -9.39 11.02
C VAL A 109 -13.62 -10.72 11.65
N ASP A 110 -14.91 -11.03 11.72
CA ASP A 110 -15.38 -12.32 12.24
C ASP A 110 -15.34 -13.40 11.17
N LEU A 111 -14.46 -14.38 11.34
CA LEU A 111 -14.28 -15.54 10.46
C LEU A 111 -14.66 -16.85 11.16
N SER A 112 -15.24 -16.78 12.36
CA SER A 112 -15.42 -17.93 13.25
C SER A 112 -16.67 -18.78 13.04
N ASP A 113 -17.59 -18.39 12.15
CA ASP A 113 -18.84 -19.11 11.80
C ASP A 113 -19.65 -19.67 12.98
N GLY A 114 -19.63 -18.97 14.12
CA GLY A 114 -20.37 -19.44 15.30
C GLY A 114 -19.75 -20.65 16.01
N CYS A 115 -18.46 -20.91 15.80
CA CYS A 115 -17.68 -21.83 16.65
C CYS A 115 -17.89 -21.49 18.14
N ALA A 116 -17.97 -22.53 18.98
CA ALA A 116 -18.24 -22.40 20.42
C ALA A 116 -17.14 -21.65 21.20
N SER A 117 -15.92 -21.59 20.66
CA SER A 117 -14.75 -20.97 21.31
C SER A 117 -13.91 -20.15 20.33
N PRO A 118 -14.46 -19.02 19.83
CA PRO A 118 -13.73 -18.16 18.92
C PRO A 118 -12.79 -17.23 19.68
N VAL A 119 -11.59 -17.02 19.14
CA VAL A 119 -10.59 -16.13 19.75
C VAL A 119 -10.24 -14.99 18.79
N VAL A 120 -10.04 -13.81 19.36
CA VAL A 120 -9.65 -12.61 18.62
C VAL A 120 -8.14 -12.53 18.56
N ILE A 121 -7.60 -12.60 17.36
CA ILE A 121 -6.18 -12.41 17.08
C ILE A 121 -5.96 -11.02 16.52
N ARG A 122 -4.99 -10.32 17.09
CA ARG A 122 -4.50 -9.03 16.60
C ARG A 122 -3.01 -9.15 16.30
N GLY A 123 -2.58 -8.48 15.25
CA GLY A 123 -1.17 -8.45 14.90
C GLY A 123 -0.84 -7.51 13.76
N MET A 124 0.44 -7.53 13.38
CA MET A 124 0.99 -6.79 12.26
C MET A 124 1.84 -7.72 11.40
N VAL A 125 1.79 -7.51 10.09
CA VAL A 125 2.63 -8.19 9.11
C VAL A 125 3.69 -7.23 8.61
N ILE A 126 4.96 -7.63 8.68
CA ILE A 126 6.11 -6.82 8.26
C ILE A 126 7.06 -7.60 7.36
N ASP A 127 7.83 -6.89 6.53
CA ASP A 127 8.97 -7.44 5.79
C ASP A 127 10.08 -7.84 6.78
N SER A 128 10.73 -8.98 6.55
CA SER A 128 11.76 -9.49 7.46
C SER A 128 13.11 -8.77 7.38
N GLU A 129 13.41 -8.15 6.25
CA GLU A 129 14.67 -7.47 5.93
C GLU A 129 14.57 -5.98 6.28
N ASP A 130 13.64 -5.26 5.67
CA ASP A 130 13.48 -3.81 5.77
C ASP A 130 12.61 -3.41 6.99
N LYS A 131 11.91 -4.37 7.61
CA LYS A 131 10.97 -4.15 8.73
C LYS A 131 9.81 -3.20 8.40
N GLU A 132 9.53 -3.01 7.12
CA GLU A 132 8.40 -2.20 6.65
C GLU A 132 7.07 -2.96 6.80
N PRO A 133 5.96 -2.26 7.13
CA PRO A 133 4.64 -2.87 7.21
C PRO A 133 4.15 -3.31 5.83
N LEU A 134 3.63 -4.53 5.75
CA LEU A 134 3.09 -5.08 4.51
C LEU A 134 1.61 -4.75 4.39
N ILE A 135 1.31 -3.77 3.54
CA ILE A 135 -0.05 -3.37 3.18
C ILE A 135 -0.63 -4.39 2.21
N GLY A 136 -1.87 -4.83 2.44
CA GLY A 136 -2.55 -5.71 1.50
C GLY A 136 -2.10 -7.18 1.57
N ALA A 137 -1.36 -7.58 2.60
CA ALA A 137 -1.08 -8.99 2.87
C ALA A 137 -2.38 -9.74 3.21
N SER A 138 -2.58 -10.89 2.58
CA SER A 138 -3.71 -11.80 2.81
C SER A 138 -3.42 -12.72 4.00
N ILE A 139 -4.43 -12.93 4.82
CA ILE A 139 -4.41 -13.80 5.99
C ILE A 139 -5.57 -14.78 5.85
N LEU A 140 -5.26 -15.98 5.38
CA LEU A 140 -6.21 -17.05 5.09
C LEU A 140 -6.25 -18.05 6.24
N ILE A 141 -7.43 -18.54 6.61
CA ILE A 141 -7.54 -19.71 7.50
C ILE A 141 -7.28 -20.96 6.67
N ASP A 142 -6.26 -21.73 7.07
CA ASP A 142 -5.83 -22.92 6.37
C ASP A 142 -6.98 -23.93 6.21
N GLY A 143 -7.15 -24.45 4.99
CA GLY A 143 -8.25 -25.36 4.65
C GLY A 143 -9.60 -24.69 4.37
N THR A 144 -9.69 -23.36 4.39
CA THR A 144 -10.92 -22.62 4.06
C THR A 144 -10.68 -21.60 2.95
N THR A 145 -11.74 -20.97 2.45
CA THR A 145 -11.68 -19.81 1.54
C THR A 145 -11.76 -18.47 2.27
N LYS A 146 -11.72 -18.49 3.60
CA LYS A 146 -11.92 -17.32 4.45
C LYS A 146 -10.62 -16.60 4.70
N GLU A 147 -10.52 -15.40 4.19
CA GLU A 147 -9.38 -14.54 4.38
C GLU A 147 -9.75 -13.16 4.90
N THR A 148 -8.76 -12.49 5.47
CA THR A 148 -8.79 -11.06 5.72
C THR A 148 -7.52 -10.44 5.16
N VAL A 149 -7.54 -9.12 4.98
CA VAL A 149 -6.43 -8.37 4.40
C VAL A 149 -5.94 -7.34 5.40
N THR A 150 -4.63 -7.19 5.51
CA THR A 150 -3.99 -6.18 6.35
C THR A 150 -4.28 -4.76 5.87
N ASN A 151 -4.37 -3.82 6.82
CA ASN A 151 -4.63 -2.41 6.53
C ASN A 151 -3.37 -1.65 6.05
N VAL A 152 -3.49 -0.32 5.92
CA VAL A 152 -2.40 0.59 5.47
C VAL A 152 -1.18 0.64 6.39
N ASP A 153 -1.30 0.14 7.61
CA ASP A 153 -0.22 0.03 8.59
C ASP A 153 0.25 -1.43 8.76
N GLY A 154 -0.17 -2.34 7.87
CA GLY A 154 0.14 -3.77 7.94
C GLY A 154 -0.55 -4.49 9.10
N GLN A 155 -1.49 -3.86 9.79
CA GLN A 155 -2.19 -4.41 10.94
C GLN A 155 -3.42 -5.21 10.52
N PHE A 156 -3.76 -6.20 11.34
CA PHE A 156 -4.96 -7.01 11.18
C PHE A 156 -5.59 -7.34 12.53
N ALA A 157 -6.90 -7.55 12.51
CA ALA A 157 -7.64 -8.10 13.64
C ALA A 157 -8.73 -9.03 13.10
N LEU A 158 -8.73 -10.28 13.56
CA LEU A 158 -9.66 -11.29 13.09
C LEU A 158 -10.08 -12.22 14.22
N LYS A 159 -11.31 -12.70 14.17
CA LYS A 159 -11.87 -13.64 15.13
C LYS A 159 -11.99 -15.02 14.47
N VAL A 160 -11.31 -16.01 15.02
CA VAL A 160 -11.15 -17.36 14.44
C VAL A 160 -11.22 -18.45 15.51
N PRO A 161 -11.52 -19.71 15.14
CA PRO A 161 -11.41 -20.83 16.06
C PRO A 161 -9.96 -21.02 16.54
N SER A 162 -9.77 -21.34 17.82
CA SER A 162 -8.43 -21.50 18.42
C SER A 162 -7.56 -22.59 17.77
N ASP A 163 -8.20 -23.62 17.22
CA ASP A 163 -7.56 -24.84 16.76
C ASP A 163 -7.29 -24.81 15.24
N THR A 164 -6.98 -23.62 14.73
CA THR A 164 -6.72 -23.42 13.29
C THR A 164 -5.32 -22.87 13.04
N SER A 165 -4.87 -22.99 11.79
CA SER A 165 -3.65 -22.36 11.30
C SER A 165 -4.00 -21.25 10.33
N LEU A 166 -3.22 -20.18 10.33
CA LEU A 166 -3.31 -19.08 9.40
C LEU A 166 -2.19 -19.20 8.36
N VAL A 167 -2.51 -18.96 7.09
CA VAL A 167 -1.53 -18.81 6.02
C VAL A 167 -1.49 -17.34 5.65
N VAL A 168 -0.33 -16.72 5.89
CA VAL A 168 -0.09 -15.31 5.55
C VAL A 168 0.68 -15.26 4.24
N SER A 169 0.16 -14.52 3.27
CA SER A 169 0.74 -14.38 1.94
C SER A 169 0.75 -12.92 1.50
N SER A 170 1.73 -12.57 0.67
CA SER A 170 1.83 -11.25 0.03
C SER A 170 2.60 -11.38 -1.29
N ILE A 171 2.31 -10.49 -2.23
CA ILE A 171 2.91 -10.51 -3.57
C ILE A 171 4.42 -10.28 -3.45
N GLY A 172 5.22 -11.22 -3.96
CA GLY A 172 6.68 -11.15 -3.89
C GLY A 172 7.29 -11.65 -2.57
N TYR A 173 6.51 -12.35 -1.73
CA TYR A 173 6.95 -12.92 -0.46
C TYR A 173 6.74 -14.43 -0.41
N ASN A 174 7.49 -15.11 0.46
CA ASN A 174 7.23 -16.50 0.80
C ASN A 174 6.04 -16.57 1.75
N ASN A 175 5.08 -17.45 1.45
CA ASN A 175 3.94 -17.71 2.32
C ASN A 175 4.43 -18.28 3.65
N LYS A 176 3.78 -17.86 4.74
CA LYS A 176 4.11 -18.32 6.09
C LYS A 176 2.87 -18.89 6.76
N LYS A 177 2.97 -20.15 7.21
CA LYS A 177 1.94 -20.79 8.01
C LYS A 177 2.23 -20.57 9.49
N VAL A 178 1.21 -20.12 10.24
CA VAL A 178 1.32 -19.78 11.66
C VAL A 178 0.12 -20.37 12.41
N SER A 179 0.38 -21.11 13.49
CA SER A 179 -0.69 -21.64 14.35
C SER A 179 -1.32 -20.54 15.18
N VAL A 180 -2.66 -20.52 15.29
CA VAL A 180 -3.39 -19.56 16.13
C VAL A 180 -3.00 -19.70 17.60
N SER A 181 -2.76 -20.92 18.09
CA SER A 181 -2.34 -21.16 19.48
C SER A 181 -1.03 -20.47 19.87
N SER A 182 -0.13 -20.26 18.90
CA SER A 182 1.12 -19.51 19.13
C SER A 182 0.88 -18.01 19.25
N LEU A 183 -0.16 -17.49 18.58
CA LEU A 183 -0.51 -16.07 18.57
C LEU A 183 -1.33 -15.65 19.81
N LEU A 184 -1.85 -16.61 20.56
CA LEU A 184 -2.58 -16.37 21.82
C LEU A 184 -1.67 -16.01 22.99
N ARG A 185 -0.36 -16.28 22.90
CA ARG A 185 0.58 -16.00 23.99
C ARG A 185 0.91 -14.52 24.15
N SER A 186 0.61 -13.69 23.14
CA SER A 186 0.94 -12.27 23.13
C SER A 186 -0.18 -11.46 22.49
N ASP A 187 -0.49 -10.32 23.10
CA ASP A 187 -1.42 -9.34 22.54
C ASP A 187 -0.85 -8.63 21.30
N ASN A 188 0.48 -8.67 21.11
CA ASN A 188 1.20 -7.93 20.07
C ASN A 188 1.92 -8.92 19.15
N ASN A 189 1.18 -9.56 18.26
CA ASN A 189 1.76 -10.50 17.31
C ASN A 189 2.41 -9.79 16.12
N VAL A 190 3.65 -10.12 15.81
CA VAL A 190 4.36 -9.64 14.61
C VAL A 190 4.70 -10.82 13.73
N ILE A 191 4.15 -10.84 12.53
CA ILE A 191 4.38 -11.88 11.53
C ILE A 191 5.34 -11.33 10.48
N MET A 192 6.58 -11.80 10.50
CA MET A 192 7.58 -11.43 9.51
C MET A 192 7.49 -12.35 8.29
N LEU A 193 7.35 -11.77 7.10
CA LEU A 193 7.44 -12.46 5.81
C LEU A 193 8.79 -12.19 5.15
N LYS A 194 9.36 -13.24 4.54
CA LYS A 194 10.62 -13.14 3.81
C LYS A 194 10.37 -12.91 2.33
N LYS A 195 10.99 -11.89 1.76
CA LYS A 195 10.94 -11.60 0.33
C LYS A 195 11.35 -12.82 -0.49
N LEU A 196 10.63 -13.08 -1.56
CA LEU A 196 10.91 -14.18 -2.48
C LEU A 196 12.16 -13.80 -3.30
N VAL A 197 13.33 -14.21 -2.80
CA VAL A 197 14.56 -14.11 -3.58
C VAL A 197 14.56 -15.27 -4.58
N LEU A 198 14.22 -14.97 -5.83
CA LEU A 198 14.41 -15.89 -6.95
C LEU A 198 15.92 -16.08 -7.18
N LYS A 199 16.55 -16.90 -6.34
CA LYS A 199 17.94 -17.33 -6.54
C LYS A 199 17.97 -18.28 -7.73
N GLY A 200 18.29 -17.73 -8.90
CA GLY A 200 18.77 -18.48 -10.06
C GLY A 200 17.80 -19.51 -10.63
N LEU A 201 16.77 -19.05 -11.34
CA LEU A 201 16.40 -19.74 -12.58
C LEU A 201 16.93 -18.93 -13.75
N PHE A 202 18.05 -19.41 -14.30
CA PHE A 202 18.37 -19.18 -15.70
C PHE A 202 17.17 -19.60 -16.55
N ALA A 203 16.93 -18.81 -17.59
CA ALA A 203 15.78 -18.86 -18.47
C ALA A 203 15.48 -20.28 -18.98
N VAL A 204 14.33 -20.83 -18.60
CA VAL A 204 13.56 -21.59 -19.58
C VAL A 204 12.92 -20.53 -20.46
N VAL A 205 13.56 -20.22 -21.58
CA VAL A 205 12.90 -19.54 -22.68
C VAL A 205 11.85 -20.51 -23.19
N THR A 206 10.66 -20.47 -22.62
CA THR A 206 9.48 -20.95 -23.33
C THR A 206 9.35 -20.01 -24.52
N VAL A 207 9.71 -20.50 -25.71
CA VAL A 207 9.37 -19.81 -26.95
C VAL A 207 7.84 -19.84 -27.02
N SER A 208 7.21 -18.84 -26.42
CA SER A 208 5.81 -18.56 -26.64
C SER A 208 5.67 -18.32 -28.14
N PRO A 209 4.79 -19.03 -28.86
CA PRO A 209 4.43 -18.61 -30.19
C PRO A 209 3.88 -17.18 -30.05
N ASN A 210 4.55 -16.20 -30.66
CA ASN A 210 4.07 -14.83 -30.70
C ASN A 210 2.66 -14.82 -31.32
N TYR A 211 1.67 -14.63 -30.47
CA TYR A 211 0.34 -14.17 -30.86
C TYR A 211 0.28 -12.71 -30.42
N ASP A 212 0.56 -11.79 -31.36
CA ASP A 212 0.57 -10.34 -31.12
C ASP A 212 -0.76 -9.68 -31.52
N ASP A 213 -1.83 -10.44 -31.72
CA ASP A 213 -3.17 -9.91 -31.88
C ASP A 213 -4.16 -10.60 -30.93
N VAL A 214 -5.07 -9.78 -30.38
CA VAL A 214 -6.14 -10.18 -29.43
C VAL A 214 -7.04 -11.30 -29.99
N TYR A 215 -6.94 -11.61 -31.29
CA TYR A 215 -7.77 -12.59 -31.99
C TYR A 215 -7.01 -13.83 -32.52
N GLY A 216 -5.74 -14.04 -32.15
CA GLY A 216 -5.09 -15.34 -32.30
C GLY A 216 -4.86 -15.79 -33.75
N HIS A 217 -4.56 -14.87 -34.67
CA HIS A 217 -4.20 -15.25 -36.04
C HIS A 217 -2.68 -15.38 -36.20
N ARG A 218 -2.22 -16.42 -36.92
CA ARG A 218 -0.80 -16.54 -37.29
C ARG A 218 -0.49 -15.50 -38.36
N THR A 219 0.14 -14.39 -37.97
CA THR A 219 0.66 -13.44 -38.95
C THR A 219 2.00 -13.92 -39.52
N TYR A 220 2.22 -13.65 -40.80
CA TYR A 220 3.46 -13.99 -41.51
C TYR A 220 4.62 -13.16 -40.96
N LYS A 221 5.65 -13.82 -40.40
CA LYS A 221 6.89 -13.17 -39.96
C LYS A 221 7.61 -12.51 -41.15
N PRO A 222 7.84 -11.19 -41.16
CA PRO A 222 8.69 -10.58 -42.17
C PRO A 222 10.13 -11.05 -41.99
N LYS A 223 10.70 -11.66 -43.04
CA LYS A 223 12.08 -12.17 -43.04
C LYS A 223 13.08 -11.05 -42.79
N SER A 224 14.05 -11.33 -41.93
CA SER A 224 15.19 -10.45 -41.64
C SER A 224 15.99 -10.16 -42.91
N HIS A 225 16.62 -8.99 -42.97
CA HIS A 225 17.51 -8.58 -44.07
C HIS A 225 18.63 -9.63 -44.33
N LYS A 226 19.03 -10.37 -43.29
CA LYS A 226 20.02 -11.45 -43.36
C LYS A 226 19.49 -12.71 -44.06
N GLU A 227 18.19 -13.02 -43.93
CA GLU A 227 17.54 -14.14 -44.62
C GLU A 227 17.22 -13.82 -46.09
N LYS A 228 16.97 -12.54 -46.42
CA LYS A 228 16.74 -12.12 -47.80
C LYS A 228 18.00 -12.26 -48.67
N ASN A 229 19.19 -12.09 -48.10
CA ASN A 229 20.46 -12.17 -48.83
C ASN A 229 21.04 -13.58 -48.99
N LYS A 230 20.52 -14.61 -48.32
CA LYS A 230 21.02 -16.00 -48.48
C LYS A 230 20.56 -16.70 -49.77
N LYS A 231 19.66 -16.10 -50.56
CA LYS A 231 19.11 -16.70 -51.79
C LYS A 231 19.68 -16.11 -53.09
N LYS A 232 20.70 -15.24 -53.04
CA LYS A 232 21.37 -14.70 -54.23
C LYS A 232 22.81 -15.22 -54.39
N CYS A 233 22.99 -16.54 -54.33
CA CYS A 233 24.18 -17.18 -54.90
C CYS A 233 23.74 -18.50 -55.55
N LYS A 234 23.36 -18.42 -56.82
CA LYS A 234 23.56 -19.44 -57.83
C LYS A 234 24.08 -18.72 -59.06
#